data_AF-A0A8C9FKH5-F1
#
_entry.id   AF-A0A8C9FKH5-F1
#
_cell.length_a   1.000
_cell.length_b   1.000
_cell.length_c   1.000
_cell.angle_alpha   90.00
_cell.angle_beta   90.00
_cell.angle_gamma   90.00
#
_symmetry.space_group_name_H-M   'P 1'
#
loop_
_entity.id
_entity.type
_entity.pdbx_description
1 polymer ?
#
loop_
_entity_poly.entity_id
_entity_poly.type
_entity_poly.pdbx_seq_one_letter_code
_entity_poly.pdbx_strand_id
1 'polypeptide(L)'
;MEGILKRRYPNSLPALIYAAAAAEKTDELSAKTNTIDFLERRIKKLETELEGKDDEAKTSLRAMEQQFQKIKMQYEQRLVELEQLLAYKWKSESPKLNSDKASSIELELQLQNLKKTHQTTVENLQTEIENLKSQNSQLKLRSKKDNKDLQSTDCQMKQGNAKEKLLKLNQELITKNREIQDLTKTVEKLQKERMAMLSDNNLRNKTDNKENYQEILKKNTVAAEKRNSSNSEPFIGIFNNDKMYQPHTFSDSNVLEVLQENAQLKEELEKLSLEMNQQRVKSQATLAYSENNIRRIQEDTAEYVAALKASHQREVEKILSQYTKEHSASKVAELNGRISTQEILIKHLQEQISEHQRHQEALLVSQMREEFLQKEVSVTVLLKLTSYVF
;
A
#
# COMPACT_ATOMS: atom_id res chain seq x y z
N MET A 1 54.86 -57.13 -81.07
CA MET A 1 53.38 -57.02 -80.87
C MET A 1 52.98 -55.97 -79.83
N GLU A 2 53.72 -55.83 -78.72
CA GLU A 2 53.34 -55.03 -77.54
C GLU A 2 52.82 -53.59 -77.81
N GLY A 3 53.51 -52.82 -78.66
CA GLY A 3 53.08 -51.45 -79.01
C GLY A 3 51.73 -51.36 -79.73
N ILE A 4 51.20 -52.48 -80.27
CA ILE A 4 49.91 -52.52 -80.96
C ILE A 4 48.76 -52.64 -79.96
N LEU A 5 48.92 -53.42 -78.87
CA LEU A 5 47.89 -53.55 -77.83
C LEU A 5 47.62 -52.21 -77.15
N LYS A 6 48.68 -51.51 -76.72
CA LYS A 6 48.59 -50.16 -76.11
C LYS A 6 47.85 -49.14 -76.97
N ARG A 7 47.89 -49.29 -78.30
CA ARG A 7 47.39 -48.30 -79.27
C ARG A 7 46.01 -48.62 -79.87
N ARG A 8 45.54 -49.87 -79.79
CA ARG A 8 44.19 -50.26 -80.24
C ARG A 8 43.15 -50.33 -79.13
N TYR A 9 43.55 -50.73 -77.92
CA TYR A 9 42.63 -50.88 -76.78
C TYR A 9 43.27 -50.38 -75.48
N PRO A 10 43.36 -49.05 -75.25
CA PRO A 10 44.05 -48.48 -74.08
C PRO A 10 43.42 -48.94 -72.75
N ASN A 11 42.10 -49.15 -72.73
CA ASN A 11 41.34 -49.60 -71.56
C ASN A 11 41.21 -51.13 -71.47
N SER A 12 41.98 -51.90 -72.27
CA SER A 12 41.97 -53.36 -72.16
C SER A 12 42.72 -53.83 -70.91
N LEU A 13 42.26 -54.94 -70.31
CA LEU A 13 42.88 -55.49 -69.10
C LEU A 13 44.41 -55.70 -69.24
N PRO A 14 44.96 -56.22 -70.36
CA PRO A 14 46.40 -56.35 -70.52
C PRO A 14 47.15 -55.01 -70.63
N ALA A 15 46.51 -53.98 -71.20
CA ALA A 15 47.10 -52.64 -71.26
C ALA A 15 47.12 -51.96 -69.88
N LEU A 16 46.03 -52.11 -69.11
CA LEU A 16 45.93 -51.65 -67.72
C LEU A 16 46.93 -52.36 -66.79
N ILE A 17 47.04 -53.69 -66.89
CA ILE A 17 48.02 -54.48 -66.12
C ILE A 17 49.46 -54.04 -66.47
N TYR A 18 49.77 -53.84 -67.75
CA TYR A 18 51.10 -53.33 -68.15
C TYR A 18 51.34 -51.91 -67.62
N ALA A 19 50.33 -51.03 -67.67
CA ALA A 19 50.47 -49.66 -67.17
C ALA A 19 50.69 -49.62 -65.65
N ALA A 20 49.97 -50.44 -64.89
CA ALA A 20 50.17 -50.61 -63.44
C ALA A 20 51.59 -51.14 -63.14
N ALA A 21 52.01 -52.23 -63.80
CA ALA A 21 53.34 -52.83 -63.63
C ALA A 21 54.51 -51.96 -64.15
N ALA A 22 54.21 -50.84 -64.81
CA ALA A 22 55.17 -49.79 -65.16
C ALA A 22 55.17 -48.65 -64.11
N ALA A 23 54.00 -48.20 -63.66
CA ALA A 23 53.85 -47.16 -62.62
C ALA A 23 54.40 -47.61 -61.26
N GLU A 24 54.17 -48.87 -60.88
CA GLU A 24 54.68 -49.53 -59.67
C GLU A 24 56.23 -49.51 -59.59
N LYS A 25 56.92 -49.28 -60.71
CA LYS A 25 58.39 -49.25 -60.82
C LYS A 25 58.97 -47.83 -60.84
N THR A 26 58.14 -46.80 -60.73
CA THR A 26 58.57 -45.40 -60.72
C THR A 26 58.12 -44.68 -59.45
N ASP A 27 59.04 -44.60 -58.49
CA ASP A 27 59.12 -43.50 -57.51
C ASP A 27 57.94 -43.26 -56.55
N GLU A 28 57.20 -44.30 -56.17
CA GLU A 28 56.29 -44.23 -55.01
C GLU A 28 56.99 -43.67 -53.75
N LEU A 29 58.26 -44.05 -53.52
CA LEU A 29 59.05 -43.59 -52.38
C LEU A 29 59.32 -42.08 -52.47
N SER A 30 59.75 -41.57 -53.62
CA SER A 30 59.97 -40.13 -53.85
C SER A 30 58.66 -39.34 -53.70
N ALA A 31 57.55 -39.82 -54.25
CA ALA A 31 56.23 -39.19 -54.09
C ALA A 31 55.79 -39.14 -52.60
N LYS A 32 56.01 -40.22 -51.84
CA LYS A 32 55.71 -40.27 -50.40
C LYS A 32 56.59 -39.30 -49.61
N THR A 33 57.91 -39.26 -49.87
CA THR A 33 58.82 -38.28 -49.23
C THR A 33 58.39 -36.84 -49.50
N ASN A 34 58.12 -36.47 -50.76
CA ASN A 34 57.64 -35.13 -51.11
C ASN A 34 56.32 -34.75 -50.41
N THR A 35 55.45 -35.74 -50.14
CA THR A 35 54.20 -35.54 -49.41
C THR A 35 54.43 -35.35 -47.90
N ILE A 36 55.36 -36.12 -47.31
CA ILE A 36 55.78 -35.97 -45.91
C ILE A 36 56.43 -34.61 -45.68
N ASP A 37 57.37 -34.21 -46.56
CA ASP A 37 58.00 -32.89 -46.57
C ASP A 37 56.99 -31.74 -46.58
N PHE A 38 55.94 -31.85 -47.39
CA PHE A 38 54.88 -30.85 -47.44
C PHE A 38 54.07 -30.79 -46.14
N LEU A 39 53.73 -31.94 -45.56
CA LEU A 39 53.01 -32.03 -44.29
C LEU A 39 53.85 -31.49 -43.12
N GLU A 40 55.15 -31.83 -43.05
CA GLU A 40 56.07 -31.25 -42.06
C GLU A 40 56.15 -29.73 -42.16
N ARG A 41 56.30 -29.18 -43.37
CA ARG A 41 56.33 -27.72 -43.59
C ARG A 41 54.99 -27.08 -43.21
N ARG A 42 53.86 -27.78 -43.40
CA ARG A 42 52.54 -27.29 -42.98
C ARG A 42 52.35 -27.35 -41.46
N ILE A 43 52.85 -28.40 -40.80
CA ILE A 43 52.86 -28.54 -39.34
C ILE A 43 53.72 -27.43 -38.72
N LYS A 44 54.98 -27.29 -39.14
CA LYS A 44 55.90 -26.23 -38.67
C LYS A 44 55.33 -24.82 -38.88
N LYS A 45 54.57 -24.60 -39.96
CA LYS A 45 53.83 -23.34 -40.17
C LYS A 45 52.64 -23.19 -39.21
N LEU A 46 51.90 -24.24 -38.89
CA LEU A 46 50.79 -24.19 -37.93
C LEU A 46 51.28 -24.02 -36.49
N GLU A 47 52.40 -24.65 -36.12
CA GLU A 47 53.06 -24.49 -34.81
C GLU A 47 53.47 -23.03 -34.58
N THR A 48 54.17 -22.42 -35.54
CA THR A 48 54.54 -20.99 -35.47
C THR A 48 53.34 -20.04 -35.57
N GLU A 49 52.27 -20.42 -36.27
CA GLU A 49 51.00 -19.66 -36.31
C GLU A 49 50.19 -19.78 -34.99
N LEU A 50 50.39 -20.84 -34.21
CA LEU A 50 49.81 -21.01 -32.87
C LEU A 50 50.63 -20.25 -31.82
N GLU A 51 51.96 -20.41 -31.82
CA GLU A 51 52.86 -19.70 -30.90
C GLU A 51 52.71 -18.17 -31.02
N GLY A 52 52.60 -17.66 -32.25
CA GLY A 52 52.31 -16.23 -32.50
C GLY A 52 50.95 -15.77 -31.97
N LYS A 53 49.91 -16.61 -32.00
CA LYS A 53 48.58 -16.30 -31.43
C LYS A 53 48.59 -16.36 -29.91
N ASP A 54 49.36 -17.27 -29.32
CA ASP A 54 49.57 -17.30 -27.87
C ASP A 54 50.30 -16.05 -27.38
N ASP A 55 51.27 -15.53 -28.13
CA ASP A 55 51.95 -14.26 -27.81
C ASP A 55 51.06 -13.02 -28.06
N GLU A 56 50.22 -13.02 -29.09
CA GLU A 56 49.16 -12.01 -29.27
C GLU A 56 48.16 -12.04 -28.10
N ALA A 57 47.75 -13.23 -27.64
CA ALA A 57 46.88 -13.39 -26.48
C ALA A 57 47.54 -12.90 -25.17
N LYS A 58 48.81 -13.26 -24.92
CA LYS A 58 49.59 -12.79 -23.75
C LYS A 58 49.74 -11.26 -23.74
N THR A 59 50.02 -10.65 -24.90
CA THR A 59 50.19 -9.19 -25.01
C THR A 59 48.86 -8.44 -24.90
N SER A 60 47.79 -8.96 -25.50
CA SER A 60 46.42 -8.45 -25.36
C SER A 60 45.92 -8.52 -23.90
N LEU A 61 46.15 -9.65 -23.21
CA LEU A 61 45.83 -9.82 -21.80
C LEU A 61 46.57 -8.79 -20.94
N ARG A 62 47.89 -8.64 -21.10
CA ARG A 62 48.69 -7.64 -20.38
C ARG A 62 48.20 -6.20 -20.64
N ALA A 63 47.79 -5.88 -21.87
CA ALA A 63 47.22 -4.57 -22.18
C ALA A 63 45.87 -4.35 -21.46
N MET A 64 45.02 -5.38 -21.38
CA MET A 64 43.76 -5.34 -20.62
C MET A 64 43.99 -5.17 -19.12
N GLU A 65 44.94 -5.90 -18.54
CA GLU A 65 45.36 -5.75 -17.13
C GLU A 65 45.83 -4.33 -16.81
N GLN A 66 46.63 -3.72 -17.70
CA GLN A 66 47.10 -2.34 -17.55
C GLN A 66 45.94 -1.32 -17.60
N GLN A 67 44.95 -1.50 -18.49
CA GLN A 67 43.76 -0.65 -18.49
C GLN A 67 42.93 -0.84 -17.22
N PHE A 68 42.76 -2.08 -16.74
CA PHE A 68 42.05 -2.37 -15.49
C PHE A 68 42.74 -1.71 -14.29
N GLN A 69 44.07 -1.82 -14.16
CA GLN A 69 44.85 -1.17 -13.10
C GLN A 69 44.73 0.36 -13.16
N LYS A 70 44.81 0.95 -14.36
CA LYS A 70 44.63 2.39 -14.58
C LYS A 70 43.23 2.85 -14.13
N ILE A 71 42.18 2.18 -14.58
CA ILE A 71 40.78 2.49 -14.22
C ILE A 71 40.56 2.32 -12.71
N LYS A 72 41.11 1.26 -12.11
CA LYS A 72 41.06 1.02 -10.67
C LYS A 72 41.67 2.20 -9.89
N MET A 73 42.89 2.64 -10.23
CA MET A 73 43.54 3.78 -9.56
C MET A 73 42.72 5.08 -9.71
N GLN A 74 42.10 5.31 -10.87
CA GLN A 74 41.23 6.47 -11.09
C GLN A 74 39.98 6.43 -10.19
N TYR A 75 39.36 5.27 -9.99
CA TYR A 75 38.25 5.12 -9.05
C TYR A 75 38.69 5.23 -7.59
N GLU A 76 39.83 4.65 -7.21
CA GLU A 76 40.38 4.75 -5.85
C GLU A 76 40.71 6.21 -5.49
N GLN A 77 41.37 6.96 -6.39
CA GLN A 77 41.57 8.41 -6.21
C GLN A 77 40.24 9.15 -6.08
N ARG A 78 39.27 8.86 -6.95
CA ARG A 78 37.98 9.56 -6.92
C ARG A 78 37.16 9.26 -5.65
N LEU A 79 37.30 8.07 -5.09
CA LEU A 79 36.70 7.68 -3.82
C LEU A 79 37.29 8.54 -2.68
N VAL A 80 38.62 8.64 -2.60
CA VAL A 80 39.34 9.47 -1.63
C VAL A 80 38.99 10.97 -1.77
N GLU A 81 38.85 11.49 -2.98
CA GLU A 81 38.37 12.87 -3.22
C GLU A 81 36.96 13.10 -2.63
N LEU A 82 36.05 12.14 -2.82
CA LEU A 82 34.67 12.24 -2.32
C LEU A 82 34.61 12.11 -0.79
N GLU A 83 35.41 11.23 -0.18
CA GLU A 83 35.56 11.14 1.27
C GLU A 83 36.12 12.43 1.88
N GLN A 84 37.14 13.03 1.25
CA GLN A 84 37.68 14.32 1.67
C GLN A 84 36.65 15.46 1.54
N LEU A 85 35.87 15.49 0.45
CA LEU A 85 34.79 16.46 0.27
C LEU A 85 33.66 16.29 1.30
N LEU A 86 33.29 15.04 1.64
CA LEU A 86 32.33 14.73 2.70
C LEU A 86 32.86 15.16 4.08
N ALA A 87 34.10 14.82 4.40
CA ALA A 87 34.74 15.21 5.66
C ALA A 87 34.92 16.73 5.78
N TYR A 88 35.25 17.42 4.68
CA TYR A 88 35.28 18.88 4.62
C TYR A 88 33.88 19.47 4.81
N LYS A 89 32.87 18.95 4.10
CA LYS A 89 31.46 19.34 4.27
C LYS A 89 31.05 19.26 5.73
N TRP A 90 31.21 18.10 6.37
CA TRP A 90 30.82 17.87 7.77
C TRP A 90 31.53 18.85 8.74
N LYS A 91 32.80 19.16 8.52
CA LYS A 91 33.54 20.18 9.29
C LYS A 91 33.00 21.59 9.04
N SER A 92 32.75 21.94 7.78
CA SER A 92 32.29 23.28 7.35
C SER A 92 30.81 23.58 7.68
N GLU A 93 29.97 22.56 7.79
CA GLU A 93 28.55 22.71 8.15
C GLU A 93 28.35 22.82 9.67
N SER A 94 29.37 22.45 10.47
CA SER A 94 29.30 22.49 11.94
C SER A 94 28.91 23.86 12.56
N PRO A 95 29.33 25.03 12.02
CA PRO A 95 28.89 26.32 12.57
C PRO A 95 27.44 26.66 12.21
N LYS A 96 26.97 26.26 11.02
CA LYS A 96 25.60 26.51 10.55
C LYS A 96 24.60 25.63 11.29
N LEU A 97 24.90 24.33 11.39
CA LEU A 97 24.13 23.39 12.18
C LEU A 97 24.04 23.80 13.66
N ASN A 98 24.95 24.62 14.19
CA ASN A 98 24.82 25.14 15.57
C ASN A 98 23.72 26.21 15.70
N SER A 99 23.41 26.99 14.66
CA SER A 99 22.23 27.86 14.63
C SER A 99 20.95 27.03 14.69
N ASP A 100 20.84 26.05 13.78
CA ASP A 100 19.63 25.26 13.63
C ASP A 100 19.42 24.33 14.84
N LYS A 101 20.50 23.74 15.39
CA LYS A 101 20.47 23.01 16.67
C LYS A 101 20.11 23.90 17.85
N ALA A 102 20.59 25.14 17.93
CA ALA A 102 20.16 26.05 18.99
C ALA A 102 18.64 26.28 18.94
N SER A 103 18.09 26.54 17.74
CA SER A 103 16.64 26.67 17.56
C SER A 103 15.88 25.37 17.88
N SER A 104 16.44 24.20 17.54
CA SER A 104 15.85 22.89 17.85
C SER A 104 15.85 22.58 19.34
N ILE A 105 16.94 22.91 20.05
CA ILE A 105 17.08 22.71 21.51
C ILE A 105 16.16 23.69 22.25
N GLU A 106 16.02 24.93 21.77
CA GLU A 106 15.07 25.88 22.32
C GLU A 106 13.62 25.41 22.12
N LEU A 107 13.27 24.93 20.92
CA LEU A 107 11.94 24.40 20.63
C LEU A 107 11.63 23.13 21.45
N GLU A 108 12.61 22.24 21.65
CA GLU A 108 12.48 21.07 22.51
C GLU A 108 12.31 21.45 24.00
N LEU A 109 13.03 22.47 24.48
CA LEU A 109 12.86 23.01 25.83
C LEU A 109 11.49 23.68 26.02
N GLN A 110 11.00 24.42 25.02
CA GLN A 110 9.66 25.00 25.02
C GLN A 110 8.58 23.90 25.06
N LEU A 111 8.71 22.84 24.23
CA LEU A 111 7.82 21.67 24.27
C LEU A 111 7.87 20.94 25.62
N GLN A 112 9.05 20.76 26.21
CA GLN A 112 9.18 20.12 27.52
C GLN A 112 8.51 20.96 28.62
N ASN A 113 8.66 22.28 28.57
CA ASN A 113 8.02 23.19 29.54
C ASN A 113 6.50 23.28 29.34
N LEU A 114 6.01 23.28 28.09
CA LEU A 114 4.58 23.19 27.79
C LEU A 114 3.96 21.87 28.28
N LYS A 115 4.70 20.76 28.14
CA LYS A 115 4.29 19.45 28.67
C LYS A 115 4.22 19.45 30.20
N LYS A 116 5.20 20.04 30.89
CA LYS A 116 5.19 20.18 32.36
C LYS A 116 4.03 21.05 32.83
N THR A 117 3.83 22.24 32.25
CA THR A 117 2.73 23.12 32.66
C THR A 117 1.37 22.48 32.40
N HIS A 118 1.18 21.82 31.25
CA HIS A 118 -0.04 21.06 31.00
C HIS A 118 -0.25 19.94 32.02
N GLN A 119 0.78 19.15 32.34
CA GLN A 119 0.69 18.11 33.38
C GLN A 119 0.28 18.70 34.73
N THR A 120 0.90 19.81 35.17
CA THR A 120 0.50 20.50 36.42
C THR A 120 -0.94 21.02 36.36
N THR A 121 -1.44 21.50 35.20
CA THR A 121 -2.86 21.87 35.08
C THR A 121 -3.79 20.67 35.19
N VAL A 122 -3.42 19.50 34.66
CA VAL A 122 -4.20 18.25 34.79
C VAL A 122 -4.19 17.77 36.23
N GLU A 123 -3.04 17.76 36.90
CA GLU A 123 -2.90 17.41 38.31
C GLU A 123 -3.75 18.34 39.20
N ASN A 124 -3.68 19.66 38.99
CA ASN A 124 -4.51 20.63 39.71
C ASN A 124 -6.01 20.38 39.50
N LEU A 125 -6.47 20.28 38.26
CA LEU A 125 -7.88 20.00 37.93
C LEU A 125 -8.36 18.66 38.54
N GLN A 126 -7.50 17.65 38.58
CA GLN A 126 -7.83 16.36 39.17
C GLN A 126 -7.91 16.43 40.70
N THR A 127 -7.09 17.25 41.37
CA THR A 127 -7.28 17.54 42.81
C THR A 127 -8.54 18.36 43.08
N GLU A 128 -8.92 19.28 42.19
CA GLU A 128 -10.19 20.03 42.30
C GLU A 128 -11.40 19.10 42.14
N ILE A 129 -11.37 18.18 41.17
CA ILE A 129 -12.40 17.14 40.98
C ILE A 129 -12.54 16.26 42.22
N GLU A 130 -11.45 15.76 42.81
CA GLU A 130 -11.51 14.96 44.03
C GLU A 130 -11.96 15.79 45.26
N ASN A 131 -11.56 17.06 45.36
CA ASN A 131 -12.06 17.97 46.39
C ASN A 131 -13.58 18.18 46.27
N LEU A 132 -14.09 18.53 45.09
CA LEU A 132 -15.52 18.71 44.82
C LEU A 132 -16.32 17.42 45.03
N LYS A 133 -15.75 16.26 44.69
CA LYS A 133 -16.31 14.92 44.93
C LYS A 133 -16.35 14.57 46.42
N SER A 134 -15.32 14.96 47.18
CA SER A 134 -15.31 14.83 48.65
C SER A 134 -16.35 15.75 49.31
N GLN A 135 -16.47 17.01 48.84
CA GLN A 135 -17.44 17.98 49.32
C GLN A 135 -18.88 17.53 49.03
N ASN A 136 -19.16 17.04 47.81
CA ASN A 136 -20.44 16.42 47.47
C ASN A 136 -20.74 15.21 48.36
N SER A 137 -19.73 14.38 48.68
CA SER A 137 -19.89 13.24 49.59
C SER A 137 -20.21 13.68 51.02
N GLN A 138 -19.55 14.73 51.53
CA GLN A 138 -19.85 15.32 52.83
C GLN A 138 -21.25 15.95 52.86
N LEU A 139 -21.66 16.69 51.82
CA LEU A 139 -23.02 17.24 51.69
C LEU A 139 -24.08 16.14 51.60
N LYS A 140 -23.79 15.01 50.94
CA LYS A 140 -24.66 13.83 50.85
C LYS A 140 -24.75 13.04 52.17
N LEU A 141 -23.76 13.16 53.06
CA LEU A 141 -23.81 12.65 54.44
C LEU A 141 -24.53 13.63 55.37
N ARG A 142 -24.28 14.94 55.22
CA ARG A 142 -24.92 16.00 56.03
C ARG A 142 -26.42 16.07 55.76
N SER A 143 -26.84 16.13 54.50
CA SER A 143 -28.27 16.06 54.13
C SER A 143 -28.96 14.77 54.63
N LYS A 144 -28.25 13.63 54.67
CA LYS A 144 -28.76 12.40 55.31
C LYS A 144 -28.91 12.52 56.83
N LYS A 145 -28.06 13.30 57.51
CA LYS A 145 -28.15 13.55 58.95
C LYS A 145 -29.24 14.57 59.28
N ASP A 146 -29.25 15.70 58.57
CA ASP A 146 -30.23 16.77 58.74
C ASP A 146 -31.67 16.27 58.46
N ASN A 147 -31.87 15.39 57.46
CA ASN A 147 -33.14 14.68 57.28
C ASN A 147 -33.45 13.69 58.42
N LYS A 148 -32.45 13.00 58.98
CA LYS A 148 -32.69 12.02 60.04
C LYS A 148 -33.13 12.69 61.34
N ASP A 149 -32.55 13.83 61.68
CA ASP A 149 -32.80 14.52 62.94
C ASP A 149 -34.12 15.34 62.92
N LEU A 150 -34.59 15.82 61.76
CA LEU A 150 -35.93 16.42 61.62
C LEU A 150 -37.05 15.39 61.33
N GLN A 151 -36.78 14.36 60.52
CA GLN A 151 -37.84 13.49 59.98
C GLN A 151 -38.08 12.24 60.84
N SER A 152 -37.09 11.75 61.60
CA SER A 152 -37.28 10.54 62.44
C SER A 152 -38.24 10.80 63.61
N THR A 153 -38.09 11.92 64.31
CA THR A 153 -38.91 12.25 65.50
C THR A 153 -40.37 12.49 65.15
N ASP A 154 -40.65 13.33 64.15
CA ASP A 154 -42.01 13.65 63.72
C ASP A 154 -42.72 12.44 63.08
N CYS A 155 -42.04 11.67 62.21
CA CYS A 155 -42.63 10.47 61.62
C CYS A 155 -42.84 9.34 62.64
N GLN A 156 -41.92 9.11 63.59
CA GLN A 156 -42.13 8.07 64.62
C GLN A 156 -43.27 8.44 65.58
N MET A 157 -43.39 9.71 65.99
CA MET A 157 -44.54 10.19 66.78
C MET A 157 -45.87 9.97 66.05
N LYS A 158 -45.95 10.38 64.78
CA LYS A 158 -47.17 10.25 63.96
C LYS A 158 -47.51 8.79 63.67
N GLN A 159 -46.52 7.95 63.37
CA GLN A 159 -46.72 6.51 63.12
C GLN A 159 -47.10 5.76 64.40
N GLY A 160 -46.51 6.11 65.55
CA GLY A 160 -46.88 5.57 66.86
C GLY A 160 -48.34 5.89 67.23
N ASN A 161 -48.72 7.17 67.17
CA ASN A 161 -50.08 7.62 67.44
C ASN A 161 -51.12 6.99 66.49
N ALA A 162 -50.79 6.85 65.19
CA ALA A 162 -51.64 6.17 64.23
C ALA A 162 -51.84 4.68 64.57
N LYS A 163 -50.75 3.99 64.95
CA LYS A 163 -50.79 2.56 65.34
C LYS A 163 -51.57 2.35 66.64
N GLU A 164 -51.39 3.21 67.63
CA GLU A 164 -52.15 3.15 68.90
C GLU A 164 -53.64 3.42 68.67
N LYS A 165 -53.98 4.42 67.86
CA LYS A 165 -55.38 4.72 67.50
C LYS A 165 -56.03 3.56 66.75
N LEU A 166 -55.31 2.89 65.85
CA LEU A 166 -55.78 1.70 65.14
C LEU A 166 -55.99 0.51 66.10
N LEU A 167 -55.10 0.29 67.07
CA LEU A 167 -55.26 -0.75 68.09
C LEU A 167 -56.48 -0.48 68.99
N LYS A 168 -56.70 0.78 69.40
CA LYS A 168 -57.90 1.19 70.16
C LYS A 168 -59.19 0.94 69.36
N LEU A 169 -59.23 1.33 68.08
CA LEU A 169 -60.39 1.12 67.21
C LEU A 169 -60.68 -0.38 66.99
N ASN A 170 -59.64 -1.21 66.85
CA ASN A 170 -59.79 -2.66 66.72
C ASN A 170 -60.28 -3.29 68.03
N GLN A 171 -59.80 -2.83 69.18
CA GLN A 171 -60.28 -3.30 70.49
C GLN A 171 -61.75 -2.92 70.72
N GLU A 172 -62.19 -1.75 70.26
CA GLU A 172 -63.59 -1.32 70.27
C GLU A 172 -64.46 -2.11 69.28
N LEU A 173 -63.94 -2.43 68.09
CA LEU A 173 -64.61 -3.33 67.14
C LEU A 173 -64.79 -4.75 67.71
N ILE A 174 -63.85 -5.23 68.52
CA ILE A 174 -63.96 -6.52 69.22
C ILE A 174 -65.01 -6.46 70.34
N THR A 175 -65.10 -5.38 71.13
CA THR A 175 -66.15 -5.25 72.15
C THR A 175 -67.54 -5.09 71.50
N LYS A 176 -67.66 -4.28 70.44
CA LYS A 176 -68.91 -4.12 69.69
C LYS A 176 -69.36 -5.41 69.00
N ASN A 177 -68.46 -6.24 68.48
CA ASN A 177 -68.82 -7.56 67.97
C ASN A 177 -69.35 -8.51 69.07
N ARG A 178 -68.80 -8.45 70.29
CA ARG A 178 -69.34 -9.22 71.44
C ARG A 178 -70.73 -8.71 71.84
N GLU A 179 -70.91 -7.40 71.92
CA GLU A 179 -72.20 -6.74 72.18
C GLU A 179 -73.25 -7.14 71.13
N ILE A 180 -72.91 -7.13 69.84
CA ILE A 180 -73.76 -7.64 68.75
C ILE A 180 -74.06 -9.13 68.93
N GLN A 181 -73.10 -9.96 69.35
CA GLN A 181 -73.32 -11.39 69.58
C GLN A 181 -74.26 -11.65 70.76
N ASP A 182 -74.18 -10.87 71.84
CA ASP A 182 -75.03 -10.99 73.03
C ASP A 182 -76.44 -10.38 72.80
N LEU A 183 -76.52 -9.32 72.00
CA LEU A 183 -77.79 -8.82 71.43
C LEU A 183 -78.43 -9.88 70.51
N THR A 184 -77.63 -10.59 69.69
CA THR A 184 -78.14 -11.68 68.86
C THR A 184 -78.68 -12.83 69.72
N LYS A 185 -77.96 -13.25 70.77
CA LYS A 185 -78.42 -14.28 71.73
C LYS A 185 -79.69 -13.88 72.46
N THR A 186 -79.88 -12.59 72.77
CA THR A 186 -81.10 -12.11 73.44
C THR A 186 -82.27 -11.94 72.48
N VAL A 187 -82.03 -11.47 71.25
CA VAL A 187 -83.02 -11.49 70.16
C VAL A 187 -83.46 -12.92 69.84
N GLU A 188 -82.54 -13.89 69.76
CA GLU A 188 -82.87 -15.30 69.61
C GLU A 188 -83.74 -15.84 70.77
N LYS A 189 -83.44 -15.47 72.02
CA LYS A 189 -84.26 -15.87 73.18
C LYS A 189 -85.67 -15.30 73.08
N LEU A 190 -85.79 -14.00 72.79
CA LEU A 190 -87.09 -13.32 72.61
C LEU A 190 -87.86 -13.86 71.40
N GLN A 191 -87.17 -14.27 70.33
CA GLN A 191 -87.78 -14.96 69.19
C GLN A 191 -88.25 -16.36 69.57
N LYS A 192 -87.47 -17.13 70.34
CA LYS A 192 -87.86 -18.47 70.83
C LYS A 192 -89.04 -18.39 71.80
N GLU A 193 -89.07 -17.39 72.67
CA GLU A 193 -90.20 -17.09 73.58
C GLU A 193 -91.45 -16.66 72.79
N ARG A 194 -91.31 -15.74 71.83
CA ARG A 194 -92.40 -15.36 70.91
C ARG A 194 -92.92 -16.57 70.14
N MET A 195 -92.03 -17.45 69.65
CA MET A 195 -92.42 -18.67 68.95
C MET A 195 -93.12 -19.67 69.87
N ALA A 196 -92.74 -19.77 71.15
CA ALA A 196 -93.47 -20.59 72.13
C ALA A 196 -94.88 -20.04 72.35
N MET A 197 -95.02 -18.75 72.67
CA MET A 197 -96.34 -18.11 72.86
C MET A 197 -97.21 -18.16 71.59
N LEU A 198 -96.62 -18.17 70.39
CA LEU A 198 -97.35 -18.39 69.14
C LEU A 198 -97.65 -19.87 68.88
N SER A 199 -96.85 -20.82 69.37
CA SER A 199 -97.09 -22.26 69.19
C SER A 199 -98.33 -22.71 69.96
N ASP A 200 -98.49 -22.26 71.21
CA ASP A 200 -99.68 -22.53 72.04
C ASP A 200 -100.98 -22.01 71.38
N ASN A 201 -100.89 -20.99 70.53
CA ASN A 201 -102.02 -20.43 69.78
C ASN A 201 -102.29 -21.13 68.42
N ASN A 202 -101.33 -21.89 67.87
CA ASN A 202 -101.44 -22.45 66.51
C ASN A 202 -101.93 -23.90 66.43
N LEU A 203 -102.17 -24.57 67.56
CA LEU A 203 -102.77 -25.92 67.62
C LEU A 203 -104.23 -26.02 67.12
N ARG A 204 -104.81 -24.95 66.57
CA ARG A 204 -106.23 -24.85 66.22
C ARG A 204 -106.55 -24.93 64.72
N ASN A 205 -105.63 -24.56 63.83
CA ASN A 205 -105.91 -24.39 62.38
C ASN A 205 -105.08 -25.36 61.52
N LYS A 206 -105.65 -25.82 60.41
CA LYS A 206 -105.44 -27.18 59.89
C LYS A 206 -105.47 -27.22 58.36
N THR A 207 -104.51 -27.90 57.70
CA THR A 207 -104.59 -28.54 56.34
C THR A 207 -104.82 -27.59 55.11
N ASP A 208 -104.44 -27.88 53.85
CA ASP A 208 -103.68 -28.98 53.20
C ASP A 208 -103.23 -28.61 51.75
N ASN A 209 -102.50 -29.53 51.08
CA ASN A 209 -102.26 -29.67 49.60
C ASN A 209 -101.19 -28.75 48.93
N LYS A 210 -100.27 -29.14 48.00
CA LYS A 210 -100.10 -30.24 46.98
C LYS A 210 -101.02 -30.13 45.73
N GLU A 211 -100.71 -30.53 44.48
CA GLU A 211 -99.53 -30.99 43.68
C GLU A 211 -99.91 -30.85 42.15
N ASN A 212 -99.17 -31.17 41.07
CA ASN A 212 -97.96 -31.98 40.78
C ASN A 212 -97.21 -31.49 39.49
N TYR A 213 -96.20 -32.25 39.02
CA TYR A 213 -95.48 -32.16 37.72
C TYR A 213 -96.31 -32.82 36.56
N GLN A 214 -95.94 -33.01 35.26
CA GLN A 214 -94.73 -32.96 34.39
C GLN A 214 -95.20 -32.92 32.87
N GLU A 215 -94.51 -33.08 31.71
CA GLU A 215 -93.13 -33.37 31.17
C GLU A 215 -93.05 -33.08 29.61
N ILE A 216 -91.87 -33.27 28.97
CA ILE A 216 -91.60 -33.63 27.52
C ILE A 216 -91.89 -32.60 26.38
N LEU A 217 -91.20 -32.57 25.20
CA LEU A 217 -89.78 -32.73 24.77
C LEU A 217 -89.64 -32.39 23.24
N LYS A 218 -88.42 -32.04 22.78
CA LYS A 218 -87.88 -32.06 21.37
C LYS A 218 -88.04 -30.84 20.43
N LYS A 219 -86.93 -30.08 20.32
CA LYS A 219 -86.24 -29.53 19.11
C LYS A 219 -87.06 -29.02 17.89
N ASN A 220 -86.75 -27.79 17.47
CA ASN A 220 -86.76 -27.35 16.07
C ASN A 220 -85.69 -26.25 15.81
N THR A 221 -85.25 -26.08 14.57
CA THR A 221 -84.28 -25.05 14.15
C THR A 221 -84.88 -24.05 13.17
N VAL A 222 -84.70 -22.76 13.47
CA VAL A 222 -84.69 -21.59 12.55
C VAL A 222 -85.86 -21.43 11.57
N ALA A 223 -86.82 -20.59 11.95
CA ALA A 223 -87.40 -19.54 11.10
C ALA A 223 -88.01 -18.45 12.01
N ALA A 224 -88.03 -17.18 11.59
CA ALA A 224 -88.45 -16.07 12.45
C ALA A 224 -89.56 -15.22 11.81
N GLU A 225 -90.73 -15.16 12.46
CA GLU A 225 -91.74 -14.13 12.18
C GLU A 225 -92.41 -13.61 13.48
N LYS A 226 -92.51 -12.28 13.55
CA LYS A 226 -93.51 -11.43 14.24
C LYS A 226 -94.22 -11.86 15.55
N ARG A 227 -94.12 -10.89 16.49
CA ARG A 227 -95.16 -10.33 17.39
C ARG A 227 -95.36 -10.91 18.81
N ASN A 228 -95.12 -9.99 19.76
CA ASN A 228 -95.97 -9.64 20.92
C ASN A 228 -95.99 -10.53 22.18
N SER A 229 -95.58 -9.88 23.28
CA SER A 229 -96.22 -9.90 24.62
C SER A 229 -95.80 -10.93 25.69
N SER A 230 -95.65 -10.36 26.90
CA SER A 230 -95.90 -10.93 28.25
C SER A 230 -94.99 -12.01 28.87
N ASN A 231 -94.16 -11.53 29.82
CA ASN A 231 -94.05 -11.97 31.22
C ASN A 231 -92.92 -12.94 31.69
N SER A 232 -92.38 -12.56 32.87
CA SER A 232 -91.76 -13.35 33.96
C SER A 232 -90.51 -14.21 33.72
N GLU A 233 -89.35 -13.63 34.08
CA GLU A 233 -88.50 -14.00 35.26
C GLU A 233 -87.93 -15.44 35.45
N PRO A 234 -86.85 -15.62 36.25
CA PRO A 234 -85.56 -14.91 36.18
C PRO A 234 -84.36 -15.86 36.40
N PHE A 235 -83.79 -16.46 35.35
CA PHE A 235 -82.62 -17.35 35.54
C PHE A 235 -81.31 -16.57 35.76
N ILE A 236 -80.92 -16.41 37.04
CA ILE A 236 -79.65 -15.80 37.45
C ILE A 236 -78.50 -16.77 37.14
N GLY A 237 -77.94 -16.65 35.93
CA GLY A 237 -76.96 -17.57 35.34
C GLY A 237 -75.54 -17.03 35.23
N ILE A 238 -74.97 -16.51 36.32
CA ILE A 238 -73.51 -16.34 36.56
C ILE A 238 -72.65 -15.95 35.33
N PHE A 239 -72.96 -14.84 34.65
CA PHE A 239 -72.14 -14.26 33.58
C PHE A 239 -71.86 -12.76 33.77
N ASN A 240 -71.61 -12.34 35.01
CA ASN A 240 -71.13 -10.98 35.33
C ASN A 240 -69.64 -10.82 34.97
N ASN A 241 -69.32 -10.97 33.68
CA ASN A 241 -68.06 -10.59 33.06
C ASN A 241 -68.27 -9.91 31.69
N ASP A 242 -69.48 -9.38 31.46
CA ASP A 242 -69.67 -8.30 30.49
C ASP A 242 -68.74 -7.14 30.87
N LYS A 243 -67.66 -6.97 30.09
CA LYS A 243 -67.00 -5.68 29.95
C LYS A 243 -67.96 -4.75 29.23
N MET A 244 -68.93 -4.21 29.97
CA MET A 244 -69.83 -3.17 29.49
C MET A 244 -68.99 -2.10 28.78
N TYR A 245 -69.24 -1.91 27.49
CA TYR A 245 -68.65 -0.83 26.73
C TYR A 245 -69.12 0.49 27.34
N GLN A 246 -68.29 1.10 28.18
CA GLN A 246 -68.54 2.44 28.68
C GLN A 246 -68.23 3.41 27.53
N PRO A 247 -69.21 4.20 27.04
CA PRO A 247 -68.96 5.14 25.94
C PRO A 247 -67.88 6.19 26.27
N HIS A 248 -67.59 6.38 27.56
CA HIS A 248 -66.62 7.34 28.07
C HIS A 248 -65.17 6.80 28.12
N THR A 249 -64.93 5.52 27.84
CA THR A 249 -63.55 5.00 27.66
C THR A 249 -62.86 5.60 26.44
N PHE A 250 -63.64 6.14 25.49
CA PHE A 250 -63.19 6.95 24.36
C PHE A 250 -63.72 8.40 24.47
N SER A 251 -63.64 8.99 25.66
CA SER A 251 -63.92 10.43 25.85
C SER A 251 -62.99 11.28 24.98
N ASP A 252 -63.44 12.45 24.54
CA ASP A 252 -62.69 13.33 23.62
C ASP A 252 -61.28 13.69 24.12
N SER A 253 -61.06 13.71 25.44
CA SER A 253 -59.73 13.87 26.06
C SER A 253 -58.72 12.84 25.57
N ASN A 254 -59.13 11.57 25.43
CA ASN A 254 -58.26 10.46 25.01
C ASN A 254 -57.98 10.55 23.49
N VAL A 255 -58.92 11.11 22.72
CA VAL A 255 -58.76 11.39 21.29
C VAL A 255 -57.81 12.56 21.07
N LEU A 256 -57.92 13.62 21.89
CA LEU A 256 -57.00 14.76 21.90
C LEU A 256 -55.57 14.35 22.30
N GLU A 257 -55.41 13.50 23.31
CA GLU A 257 -54.12 12.96 23.73
C GLU A 257 -53.43 12.20 22.58
N VAL A 258 -54.14 11.26 21.94
CA VAL A 258 -53.61 10.51 20.77
C VAL A 258 -53.34 11.42 19.57
N LEU A 259 -54.13 12.47 19.33
CA LEU A 259 -53.87 13.44 18.26
C LEU A 259 -52.62 14.30 18.56
N GLN A 260 -52.41 14.67 19.82
CA GLN A 260 -51.21 15.40 20.26
C GLN A 260 -49.95 14.51 20.17
N GLU A 261 -50.03 13.26 20.64
CA GLU A 261 -48.96 12.27 20.47
C GLU A 261 -48.64 12.07 18.99
N ASN A 262 -49.66 11.94 18.14
CA ASN A 262 -49.47 11.77 16.69
C ASN A 262 -48.83 13.00 16.01
N ALA A 263 -49.02 14.21 16.55
CA ALA A 263 -48.32 15.41 16.10
C ALA A 263 -46.86 15.41 16.57
N GLN A 264 -46.59 15.07 17.83
CA GLN A 264 -45.23 14.97 18.38
C GLN A 264 -44.40 13.89 17.66
N LEU A 265 -44.97 12.71 17.42
CA LEU A 265 -44.32 11.62 16.68
C LEU A 265 -44.01 11.99 15.21
N LYS A 266 -44.78 12.89 14.59
CA LYS A 266 -44.48 13.44 13.25
C LYS A 266 -43.30 14.40 13.30
N GLU A 267 -43.25 15.29 14.29
CA GLU A 267 -42.11 16.20 14.51
C GLU A 267 -40.82 15.42 14.80
N GLU A 268 -40.88 14.37 15.63
CA GLU A 268 -39.73 13.49 15.88
C GLU A 268 -39.30 12.71 14.64
N LEU A 269 -40.23 12.23 13.81
CA LEU A 269 -39.92 11.58 12.52
C LEU A 269 -39.25 12.54 11.53
N GLU A 270 -39.74 13.78 11.42
CA GLU A 270 -39.15 14.80 10.55
C GLU A 270 -37.74 15.17 11.02
N LYS A 271 -37.57 15.40 12.34
CA LYS A 271 -36.28 15.66 12.97
C LYS A 271 -35.28 14.52 12.79
N LEU A 272 -35.71 13.26 12.95
CA LEU A 272 -34.88 12.08 12.74
C LEU A 272 -34.50 11.90 11.26
N SER A 273 -35.42 12.18 10.33
CA SER A 273 -35.17 12.19 8.88
C SER A 273 -34.18 13.27 8.47
N LEU A 274 -34.26 14.45 9.08
CA LEU A 274 -33.33 15.56 8.86
C LEU A 274 -31.94 15.24 9.41
N GLU A 275 -31.82 14.71 10.63
CA GLU A 275 -30.55 14.27 11.20
C GLU A 275 -29.91 13.14 10.36
N MET A 276 -30.69 12.14 9.95
CA MET A 276 -30.22 11.06 9.07
C MET A 276 -29.66 11.61 7.75
N ASN A 277 -30.36 12.55 7.11
CA ASN A 277 -29.88 13.21 5.91
C ASN A 277 -28.64 14.07 6.17
N GLN A 278 -28.57 14.78 7.30
CA GLN A 278 -27.40 15.58 7.65
C GLN A 278 -26.17 14.68 7.88
N GLN A 279 -26.32 13.54 8.55
CA GLN A 279 -25.25 12.55 8.73
C GLN A 279 -24.83 11.92 7.40
N ARG A 280 -25.78 11.60 6.51
CA ARG A 280 -25.49 11.10 5.15
C ARG A 280 -24.71 12.12 4.31
N VAL A 281 -25.04 13.41 4.41
CA VAL A 281 -24.31 14.47 3.71
C VAL A 281 -22.92 14.71 4.33
N LYS A 282 -22.80 14.70 5.66
CA LYS A 282 -21.50 14.77 6.37
C LYS A 282 -20.57 13.63 5.94
N SER A 283 -21.04 12.38 5.95
CA SER A 283 -20.21 11.23 5.58
C SER A 283 -19.84 11.24 4.09
N GLN A 284 -20.76 11.60 3.20
CA GLN A 284 -20.48 11.77 1.77
C GLN A 284 -19.44 12.87 1.50
N ALA A 285 -19.49 13.99 2.24
CA ALA A 285 -18.49 15.06 2.14
C ALA A 285 -17.10 14.62 2.65
N THR A 286 -17.04 13.90 3.77
CA THR A 286 -15.78 13.35 4.31
C THR A 286 -15.14 12.33 3.38
N LEU A 287 -15.94 11.46 2.74
CA LEU A 287 -15.48 10.52 1.72
C LEU A 287 -14.93 11.25 0.48
N ALA A 288 -15.69 12.19 -0.08
CA ALA A 288 -15.23 12.95 -1.24
C ALA A 288 -13.94 13.75 -0.95
N TYR A 289 -13.77 14.26 0.28
CA TYR A 289 -12.55 14.93 0.72
C TYR A 289 -11.36 13.97 0.84
N SER A 290 -11.53 12.79 1.45
CA SER A 290 -10.45 11.81 1.58
C SER A 290 -10.05 11.21 0.23
N GLU A 291 -11.01 10.93 -0.66
CA GLU A 291 -10.77 10.51 -2.05
C GLU A 291 -10.01 11.58 -2.85
N ASN A 292 -10.37 12.86 -2.73
CA ASN A 292 -9.63 13.95 -3.38
C ASN A 292 -8.19 14.06 -2.87
N ASN A 293 -7.99 13.92 -1.56
CA ASN A 293 -6.67 13.99 -0.95
C ASN A 293 -5.78 12.80 -1.37
N ILE A 294 -6.34 11.58 -1.40
CA ILE A 294 -5.65 10.38 -1.90
C ILE A 294 -5.27 10.56 -3.37
N ARG A 295 -6.19 11.06 -4.22
CA ARG A 295 -5.91 11.30 -5.64
C ARG A 295 -4.80 12.32 -5.83
N ARG A 296 -4.82 13.44 -5.11
CA ARG A 296 -3.76 14.45 -5.16
C ARG A 296 -2.40 13.87 -4.79
N ILE A 297 -2.31 13.12 -3.69
CA ILE A 297 -1.07 12.46 -3.27
C ILE A 297 -0.56 11.48 -4.33
N GLN A 298 -1.46 10.79 -5.05
CA GLN A 298 -1.10 9.92 -6.18
C GLN A 298 -0.61 10.73 -7.40
N GLU A 299 -1.24 11.86 -7.71
CA GLU A 299 -0.86 12.79 -8.78
C GLU A 299 0.52 13.43 -8.48
N ASP A 300 0.73 13.99 -7.28
CA ASP A 300 1.99 14.55 -6.80
C ASP A 300 3.13 13.50 -6.85
N THR A 301 2.84 12.26 -6.43
CA THR A 301 3.82 11.15 -6.47
C THR A 301 4.14 10.73 -7.90
N ALA A 302 3.15 10.71 -8.80
CA ALA A 302 3.37 10.40 -10.21
C ALA A 302 4.18 11.49 -10.92
N GLU A 303 3.93 12.77 -10.63
CA GLU A 303 4.72 13.89 -11.14
C GLU A 303 6.17 13.83 -10.62
N TYR A 304 6.38 13.59 -9.32
CA TYR A 304 7.73 13.41 -8.76
C TYR A 304 8.50 12.27 -9.45
N VAL A 305 7.86 11.11 -9.66
CA VAL A 305 8.46 9.97 -10.37
C VAL A 305 8.73 10.29 -11.84
N ALA A 306 7.86 11.04 -12.51
CA ALA A 306 8.07 11.50 -13.89
C ALA A 306 9.24 12.49 -14.00
N ALA A 307 9.31 13.48 -13.11
CA ALA A 307 10.40 14.45 -13.02
C ALA A 307 11.75 13.78 -12.74
N LEU A 308 11.78 12.79 -11.83
CA LEU A 308 12.98 12.01 -11.52
C LEU A 308 13.46 11.19 -12.74
N LYS A 309 12.54 10.49 -13.43
CA LYS A 309 12.84 9.77 -14.68
C LYS A 309 13.37 10.71 -15.78
N ALA A 310 12.71 11.85 -15.98
CA ALA A 310 13.14 12.85 -16.96
C ALA A 310 14.49 13.52 -16.59
N SER A 311 14.84 13.58 -15.31
CA SER A 311 16.16 14.05 -14.86
C SER A 311 17.25 13.02 -15.10
N HIS A 312 16.98 11.75 -14.79
CA HIS A 312 17.90 10.65 -15.08
C HIS A 312 18.19 10.51 -16.58
N GLN A 313 17.14 10.55 -17.42
CA GLN A 313 17.27 10.48 -18.88
C GLN A 313 18.18 11.59 -19.43
N ARG A 314 17.98 12.84 -18.98
CA ARG A 314 18.82 13.98 -19.40
C ARG A 314 20.28 13.83 -18.98
N GLU A 315 20.58 13.22 -17.84
CA GLU A 315 21.96 12.97 -17.42
C GLU A 315 22.61 11.84 -18.24
N VAL A 316 21.85 10.79 -18.60
CA VAL A 316 22.32 9.73 -19.52
C VAL A 316 22.62 10.31 -20.91
N GLU A 317 21.73 11.13 -21.46
CA GLU A 317 21.92 11.82 -22.74
C GLU A 317 23.15 12.75 -22.73
N LYS A 318 23.37 13.45 -21.61
CA LYS A 318 24.54 14.31 -21.36
C LYS A 318 25.84 13.51 -21.30
N ILE A 319 25.86 12.37 -20.59
CA ILE A 319 27.02 11.46 -20.55
C ILE A 319 27.34 10.92 -21.94
N LEU A 320 26.32 10.44 -22.68
CA LEU A 320 26.50 9.92 -24.05
C LEU A 320 27.01 11.01 -25.02
N SER A 321 26.48 12.23 -24.91
CA SER A 321 26.91 13.38 -25.70
C SER A 321 28.36 13.77 -25.41
N GLN A 322 28.76 13.79 -24.14
CA GLN A 322 30.13 14.10 -23.73
C GLN A 322 31.11 13.01 -24.19
N TYR A 323 30.78 11.73 -23.99
CA TYR A 323 31.57 10.59 -24.47
C TYR A 323 31.79 10.66 -25.98
N THR A 324 30.71 10.91 -26.74
CA THR A 324 30.77 11.04 -28.21
C THR A 324 31.66 12.20 -28.62
N LYS A 325 31.54 13.36 -27.96
CA LYS A 325 32.35 14.56 -28.22
C LYS A 325 33.84 14.33 -27.93
N GLU A 326 34.17 13.72 -26.80
CA GLU A 326 35.55 13.44 -26.40
C GLU A 326 36.21 12.42 -27.35
N HIS A 327 35.56 11.28 -27.61
CA HIS A 327 36.13 10.26 -28.49
C HIS A 327 36.20 10.72 -29.95
N SER A 328 35.21 11.44 -30.48
CA SER A 328 35.26 11.95 -31.86
C SER A 328 36.35 13.02 -32.04
N ALA A 329 36.43 14.00 -31.14
CA ALA A 329 37.46 15.04 -31.20
C ALA A 329 38.87 14.45 -31.00
N SER A 330 39.04 13.51 -30.06
CA SER A 330 40.30 12.81 -29.83
C SER A 330 40.72 12.00 -31.06
N LYS A 331 39.79 11.27 -31.69
CA LYS A 331 40.11 10.46 -32.89
C LYS A 331 40.44 11.33 -34.10
N VAL A 332 39.74 12.45 -34.30
CA VAL A 332 40.07 13.43 -35.35
C VAL A 332 41.44 14.06 -35.11
N ALA A 333 41.78 14.43 -33.87
CA ALA A 333 43.10 14.96 -33.54
C ALA A 333 44.23 13.92 -33.77
N GLU A 334 44.01 12.65 -33.40
CA GLU A 334 44.96 11.55 -33.66
C GLU A 334 45.19 11.34 -35.16
N LEU A 335 44.11 11.30 -35.96
CA LEU A 335 44.19 11.13 -37.41
C LEU A 335 44.87 12.33 -38.08
N ASN A 336 44.57 13.56 -37.67
CA ASN A 336 45.24 14.76 -38.17
C ASN A 336 46.74 14.75 -37.83
N GLY A 337 47.14 14.31 -36.63
CA GLY A 337 48.55 14.16 -36.26
C GLY A 337 49.30 13.13 -37.13
N ARG A 338 48.63 12.01 -37.48
CA ARG A 338 49.16 11.02 -38.44
C ARG A 338 49.29 11.60 -39.85
N ILE A 339 48.32 12.40 -40.30
CA ILE A 339 48.35 13.05 -41.62
C ILE A 339 49.49 14.07 -41.68
N SER A 340 49.60 14.98 -40.71
CA SER A 340 50.66 16.00 -40.69
C SER A 340 52.08 15.40 -40.60
N THR A 341 52.27 14.27 -39.90
CA THR A 341 53.57 13.57 -39.91
C THR A 341 53.86 12.89 -41.25
N GLN A 342 52.85 12.36 -41.95
CA GLN A 342 53.00 11.88 -43.32
C GLN A 342 53.29 13.02 -44.31
N GLU A 343 52.62 14.17 -44.18
CA GLU A 343 52.87 15.37 -45.01
C GLU A 343 54.31 15.89 -44.85
N ILE A 344 54.85 15.89 -43.63
CA ILE A 344 56.25 16.27 -43.37
C ILE A 344 57.22 15.28 -44.03
N LEU A 345 56.96 13.97 -43.92
CA LEU A 345 57.78 12.95 -44.58
C LEU A 345 57.72 13.07 -46.11
N ILE A 346 56.54 13.32 -46.69
CA ILE A 346 56.37 13.53 -48.13
C ILE A 346 57.15 14.76 -48.60
N LYS A 347 57.09 15.88 -47.86
CA LYS A 347 57.87 17.09 -48.17
C LYS A 347 59.38 16.82 -48.13
N HIS A 348 59.86 16.10 -47.12
CA HIS A 348 61.28 15.74 -47.01
C HIS A 348 61.75 14.84 -48.17
N LEU A 349 60.94 13.85 -48.56
CA LEU A 349 61.24 12.99 -49.71
C LEU A 349 61.20 13.76 -51.04
N GLN A 350 60.28 14.72 -51.21
CA GLN A 350 60.26 15.63 -52.35
C GLN A 350 61.50 16.52 -52.41
N GLU A 351 61.96 17.02 -51.25
CA GLU A 351 63.17 17.83 -51.13
C GLU A 351 64.43 17.01 -51.48
N GLN A 352 64.57 15.78 -50.96
CA GLN A 352 65.63 14.84 -51.35
C GLN A 352 65.63 14.54 -52.85
N ILE A 353 64.47 14.32 -53.47
CA ILE A 353 64.36 14.12 -54.93
C ILE A 353 64.84 15.37 -55.69
N SER A 354 64.45 16.57 -55.25
CA SER A 354 64.90 17.84 -55.86
C SER A 354 66.41 18.08 -55.71
N GLU A 355 67.02 17.55 -54.64
CA GLU A 355 68.46 17.64 -54.38
C GLU A 355 69.24 16.65 -55.25
N HIS A 356 68.78 15.40 -55.33
CA HIS A 356 69.33 14.42 -56.27
C HIS A 356 69.22 14.87 -57.73
N GLN A 357 68.12 15.51 -58.13
CA GLN A 357 67.98 16.11 -59.46
C GLN A 357 69.00 17.22 -59.70
N ARG A 358 69.14 18.19 -58.78
CA ARG A 358 70.18 19.24 -58.87
C ARG A 358 71.60 18.67 -58.92
N HIS A 359 71.89 17.60 -58.17
CA HIS A 359 73.18 16.91 -58.24
C HIS A 359 73.40 16.20 -59.58
N GLN A 360 72.37 15.58 -60.15
CA GLN A 360 72.43 14.93 -61.47
C GLN A 360 72.66 15.96 -62.59
N GLU A 361 71.97 17.11 -62.54
CA GLU A 361 72.19 18.23 -63.47
C GLU A 361 73.63 18.77 -63.36
N ALA A 362 74.13 19.00 -62.14
CA ALA A 362 75.50 19.45 -61.91
C ALA A 362 76.55 18.43 -62.40
N LEU A 363 76.29 17.13 -62.22
CA LEU A 363 77.15 16.06 -62.74
C LEU A 363 77.20 16.06 -64.27
N LEU A 364 76.04 16.18 -64.94
CA LEU A 364 75.97 16.26 -66.40
C LEU A 364 76.70 17.50 -66.94
N VAL A 365 76.56 18.66 -66.29
CA VAL A 365 77.32 19.88 -66.64
C VAL A 365 78.83 19.67 -66.45
N SER A 366 79.25 18.96 -65.39
CA SER A 366 80.65 18.63 -65.17
C SER A 366 81.20 17.69 -66.25
N GLN A 367 80.45 16.64 -66.62
CA GLN A 367 80.81 15.69 -67.69
C GLN A 367 80.93 16.38 -69.05
N MET A 368 79.98 17.26 -69.41
CA MET A 368 80.05 18.06 -70.64
C MET A 368 81.28 18.96 -70.68
N ARG A 369 81.70 19.51 -69.53
CA ARG A 369 82.92 20.32 -69.42
C ARG A 369 84.19 19.48 -69.48
N GLU A 370 84.19 18.29 -68.88
CA GLU A 370 85.30 17.33 -68.95
C GLU A 370 85.52 16.84 -70.39
N GLU A 371 84.45 16.46 -71.09
CA GLU A 371 84.49 16.12 -72.52
C GLU A 371 85.06 17.26 -73.38
N PHE A 372 84.68 18.51 -73.11
CA PHE A 372 85.17 19.66 -73.84
C PHE A 372 86.69 19.84 -73.62
N LEU A 373 87.14 19.82 -72.36
CA LEU A 373 88.57 19.90 -72.01
C LEU A 373 89.37 18.72 -72.57
N GLN A 374 88.81 17.50 -72.59
CA GLN A 374 89.45 16.33 -73.18
C GLN A 374 89.63 16.50 -74.69
N LYS A 375 88.68 17.13 -75.38
CA LYS A 375 88.79 17.47 -76.82
C LYS A 375 89.87 18.54 -77.05
N GLU A 376 89.89 19.61 -76.24
CA GLU A 376 90.94 20.65 -76.32
C GLU A 376 92.36 20.12 -76.04
N VAL A 377 92.52 19.29 -75.01
CA VAL A 377 93.81 18.65 -74.69
C VAL A 377 94.23 17.72 -75.83
N SER A 378 93.32 16.94 -76.39
CA SER A 378 93.60 16.05 -77.54
C SER A 378 94.09 16.84 -78.76
N VAL A 379 93.42 17.95 -79.10
CA VAL A 379 93.84 18.87 -80.17
C VAL A 379 95.21 19.49 -79.85
N THR A 380 95.44 19.92 -78.61
CA THR A 380 96.71 20.52 -78.18
C THR A 380 97.88 19.53 -78.25
N VAL A 381 97.66 18.26 -77.90
CA VAL A 381 98.66 17.19 -78.01
C VAL A 381 98.95 16.87 -79.47
N LEU A 382 97.93 16.77 -80.33
CA LEU A 382 98.11 16.58 -81.77
C LEU A 382 98.91 17.73 -82.41
N LEU A 383 98.59 18.99 -82.08
CA LEU A 383 99.33 20.16 -82.55
C LEU A 383 100.79 20.15 -82.10
N LYS A 384 101.05 19.81 -80.83
CA LYS A 384 102.44 19.67 -80.32
C LYS A 384 103.20 18.55 -81.01
N LEU A 385 102.56 17.43 -81.33
CA LEU A 385 103.18 16.34 -82.10
C LEU A 385 103.50 16.78 -83.52
N THR A 386 102.62 17.51 -84.21
CA THR A 386 102.93 18.04 -85.55
C THR A 386 104.07 19.06 -85.53
N SER A 387 104.18 19.89 -84.48
CA SER A 387 105.29 20.84 -84.29
C SER A 387 106.57 20.23 -83.70
N TYR A 388 106.65 18.89 -83.60
CA TYR A 388 107.87 18.14 -83.24
C TYR A 388 108.32 17.19 -84.36
N VAL A 389 107.63 17.22 -85.50
CA VAL A 389 107.88 16.42 -86.72
C VAL A 389 108.26 17.33 -87.91
N PHE A 390 108.23 18.65 -87.71
CA PHE A 390 108.81 19.70 -88.55
C PHE A 390 109.94 20.40 -87.78
#